data_AF-A0A9X2WQ26-F1
#
_entry.id   AF-A0A9X2WQ26-F1
#
_cell.length_a   1.000
_cell.length_b   1.000
_cell.length_c   1.000
_cell.angle_alpha   90.00
_cell.angle_beta   90.00
_cell.angle_gamma   90.00
#
_symmetry.space_group_name_H-M   'P 1'
#
loop_
_entity.id
_entity.type
_entity.pdbx_description
1 polymer ?
#
loop_
_entity_poly.entity_id
_entity_poly.type
_entity_poly.pdbx_seq_one_letter_code
_entity_poly.pdbx_strand_id
1 'polypeptide(L)'
;MKKALLMAAALLFTPLAATAADYQEGVHYTVINDGPGSAKPEITEFFSFFCGHCFNFSKTVIPTIKKTLPEGVAFNQSHVEFIGRDMGVEMSRAFAIAHQLKVEEKIEAALFSAIHEKKQSFANQNDIRLLFIANGVEGKDFDAAANSFMVNAQMSKMARDAKNAKISGVPSLVVNGKYRVETGSIKSYDELLDIAYYLAEMNKK
;
A
#
# COMPACT_ATOMS: atom_id res chain seq x y z
N MET A 1 -46.38 58.33 0.16
CA MET A 1 -45.99 58.04 1.55
C MET A 1 -45.69 56.55 1.68
N LYS A 2 -44.41 56.22 1.94
CA LYS A 2 -43.89 55.10 2.74
C LYS A 2 -44.50 53.67 2.61
N LYS A 3 -43.56 52.72 2.37
CA LYS A 3 -43.55 51.27 2.70
C LYS A 3 -44.33 50.37 1.75
N ALA A 4 -43.97 49.13 1.44
CA ALA A 4 -42.79 48.25 1.56
C ALA A 4 -43.08 47.13 0.54
N LEU A 5 -42.12 46.40 -0.03
CA LEU A 5 -41.61 45.17 0.56
C LEU A 5 -40.48 44.65 -0.35
N LEU A 6 -39.30 44.48 0.23
CA LEU A 6 -38.18 43.75 -0.34
C LEU A 6 -38.55 42.25 -0.41
N MET A 7 -38.65 41.67 -1.60
CA MET A 7 -38.66 40.19 -1.73
C MET A 7 -37.22 39.70 -1.61
N ALA A 8 -36.91 39.13 -0.44
CA ALA A 8 -35.67 38.46 -0.14
C ALA A 8 -35.54 37.17 -0.97
N ALA A 9 -34.51 37.10 -1.81
CA ALA A 9 -34.03 35.85 -2.38
C ALA A 9 -33.27 35.08 -1.29
N ALA A 10 -33.99 34.27 -0.51
CA ALA A 10 -33.37 33.29 0.38
C ALA A 10 -32.89 32.09 -0.47
N LEU A 11 -31.65 32.17 -0.94
CA LEU A 11 -30.90 31.00 -1.43
C LEU A 11 -30.80 30.01 -0.26
N LEU A 12 -31.60 28.94 -0.34
CA LEU A 12 -31.49 27.78 0.52
C LEU A 12 -30.15 27.09 0.24
N PHE A 13 -29.10 27.52 0.93
CA PHE A 13 -27.91 26.69 1.12
C PHE A 13 -28.31 25.55 2.06
N THR A 14 -28.76 24.43 1.48
CA THR A 14 -28.78 23.17 2.22
C THR A 14 -27.33 22.78 2.45
N PRO A 15 -26.84 22.69 3.70
CA PRO A 15 -25.54 22.08 3.93
C PRO A 15 -25.65 20.64 3.45
N LEU A 16 -24.81 20.25 2.48
CA LEU A 16 -24.51 18.84 2.26
C LEU A 16 -23.94 18.34 3.59
N ALA A 17 -24.76 17.67 4.39
CA ALA A 17 -24.26 16.87 5.49
C ALA A 17 -23.45 15.76 4.82
N ALA A 18 -22.14 15.98 4.68
CA ALA A 18 -21.21 14.91 4.43
C ALA A 18 -21.41 13.93 5.59
N THR A 19 -22.01 12.78 5.29
CA THR A 19 -22.05 11.66 6.23
C THR A 19 -20.59 11.26 6.42
N ALA A 20 -19.96 11.76 7.48
CA ALA A 20 -18.68 11.24 7.92
C ALA A 20 -18.91 9.74 8.16
N ALA A 21 -18.23 8.90 7.39
CA ALA A 21 -18.32 7.47 7.56
C ALA A 21 -17.90 7.12 9.00
N ASP A 22 -18.79 6.50 9.76
CA ASP A 22 -18.52 6.13 11.15
C ASP A 22 -17.83 4.75 11.18
N TYR A 23 -16.53 4.76 10.89
CA TYR A 23 -15.73 3.54 10.91
C TYR A 23 -15.37 3.16 12.35
N GLN A 24 -15.79 1.96 12.74
CA GLN A 24 -15.65 1.41 14.09
C GLN A 24 -14.48 0.43 14.21
N GLU A 25 -13.74 0.51 15.32
CA GLU A 25 -12.74 -0.47 15.73
C GLU A 25 -13.38 -1.86 15.92
N GLY A 26 -12.66 -2.92 15.54
CA GLY A 26 -13.11 -4.31 15.60
C GLY A 26 -14.07 -4.70 14.47
N VAL A 27 -14.57 -3.72 13.70
CA VAL A 27 -15.40 -3.96 12.51
C VAL A 27 -14.65 -3.58 11.23
N HIS A 28 -14.14 -2.35 11.16
CA HIS A 28 -13.51 -1.80 9.94
C HIS A 28 -11.99 -1.74 10.05
N TYR A 29 -11.47 -1.65 11.27
CA TYR A 29 -10.03 -1.65 11.54
C TYR A 29 -9.73 -2.21 12.93
N THR A 30 -8.49 -2.62 13.14
CA THR A 30 -7.96 -3.05 14.43
C THR A 30 -6.82 -2.13 14.85
N VAL A 31 -6.79 -1.72 16.12
CA VAL A 31 -5.61 -1.05 16.69
C VAL A 31 -4.54 -2.11 16.99
N ILE A 32 -3.41 -1.99 16.32
CA ILE A 32 -2.27 -2.94 16.43
C ILE A 32 -1.11 -2.37 17.27
N ASN A 33 -1.15 -1.08 17.60
CA ASN A 33 -0.13 -0.39 18.38
C ASN A 33 -0.77 0.69 19.27
N ASP A 34 -0.62 0.54 20.59
CA ASP A 34 -1.16 1.48 21.58
C ASP A 34 -0.30 2.76 21.72
N GLY A 35 0.92 2.73 21.20
CA GLY A 35 1.83 3.88 21.17
C GLY A 35 1.39 5.01 20.21
N PRO A 36 2.21 6.07 20.10
CA PRO A 36 2.00 7.08 19.07
C PRO A 36 2.10 6.43 17.68
N GLY A 37 1.23 6.87 16.77
CA GLY A 37 1.34 6.50 15.37
C GLY A 37 2.56 7.15 14.71
N SER A 38 2.72 6.90 13.42
CA SER A 38 3.78 7.52 12.61
C SER A 38 3.76 9.05 12.72
N ALA A 39 4.95 9.66 12.82
CA ALA A 39 5.10 11.11 12.97
C ALA A 39 4.56 11.92 11.78
N LYS A 40 4.53 11.30 10.60
CA LYS A 40 3.84 11.81 9.42
C LYS A 40 2.77 10.80 9.01
N PRO A 41 1.58 11.25 8.54
CA PRO A 41 0.56 10.34 8.06
C PRO A 41 1.07 9.44 6.94
N GLU A 42 0.81 8.14 7.05
CA GLU A 42 1.20 7.17 6.03
C GLU A 42 0.25 5.98 5.95
N ILE A 43 0.16 5.41 4.75
CA ILE A 43 -0.56 4.18 4.47
C ILE A 43 0.45 3.20 3.86
N THR A 44 0.58 2.02 4.44
CA THR A 44 1.44 0.95 3.93
C THR A 44 0.60 -0.21 3.44
N GLU A 45 0.75 -0.56 2.16
CA GLU A 45 0.24 -1.81 1.61
C GLU A 45 1.23 -2.94 1.91
N PHE A 46 0.75 -4.01 2.53
CA PHE A 46 1.43 -5.30 2.58
C PHE A 46 0.93 -6.17 1.45
N PHE A 47 1.84 -6.67 0.61
CA PHE A 47 1.50 -7.38 -0.62
C PHE A 47 2.48 -8.52 -0.92
N SER A 48 2.15 -9.36 -1.91
CA SER A 48 3.08 -10.34 -2.47
C SER A 48 2.99 -10.39 -4.00
N PHE A 49 4.13 -10.54 -4.68
CA PHE A 49 4.18 -10.78 -6.12
C PHE A 49 3.54 -12.12 -6.56
N PHE A 50 3.32 -13.05 -5.62
CA PHE A 50 2.63 -14.32 -5.90
C PHE A 50 1.12 -14.26 -5.63
N CYS A 51 0.61 -13.13 -5.15
CA CYS A 51 -0.78 -12.97 -4.74
C CYS A 51 -1.64 -12.37 -5.86
N GLY A 52 -2.62 -13.13 -6.35
CA GLY A 52 -3.50 -12.69 -7.44
C GLY A 52 -4.34 -11.45 -7.10
N HIS A 53 -4.83 -11.33 -5.86
CA HIS A 53 -5.53 -10.12 -5.41
C HIS A 53 -4.61 -8.89 -5.36
N CYS A 54 -3.34 -9.09 -5.01
CA CYS A 54 -2.32 -8.04 -4.96
C CYS A 54 -1.98 -7.56 -6.38
N PHE A 55 -1.92 -8.48 -7.35
CA PHE A 55 -1.79 -8.12 -8.76
C PHE A 55 -3.00 -7.33 -9.28
N ASN A 56 -4.21 -7.72 -8.89
CA ASN A 56 -5.39 -6.93 -9.24
C ASN A 56 -5.38 -5.56 -8.55
N PHE A 57 -4.95 -5.50 -7.29
CA PHE A 57 -4.80 -4.27 -6.52
C PHE A 57 -3.79 -3.31 -7.18
N SER A 58 -2.65 -3.82 -7.65
CA SER A 58 -1.64 -3.00 -8.35
C SER A 58 -2.16 -2.40 -9.66
N LYS A 59 -3.06 -3.10 -10.35
CA LYS A 59 -3.68 -2.64 -11.60
C LYS A 59 -4.85 -1.68 -11.41
N THR A 60 -5.64 -1.87 -10.34
CA THR A 60 -6.95 -1.22 -10.21
C THR A 60 -6.99 -0.18 -9.10
N VAL A 61 -6.22 -0.36 -8.02
CA VAL A 61 -6.29 0.47 -6.82
C VAL A 61 -5.09 1.40 -6.72
N ILE A 62 -3.86 0.93 -6.98
CA ILE A 62 -2.66 1.78 -6.94
C ILE A 62 -2.76 3.02 -7.86
N PRO A 63 -3.29 2.93 -9.10
CA PRO A 63 -3.48 4.13 -9.93
C PRO A 63 -4.47 5.13 -9.34
N THR A 64 -5.48 4.66 -8.60
CA THR A 64 -6.42 5.52 -7.87
C THR A 64 -5.70 6.19 -6.71
N ILE A 65 -4.96 5.44 -5.90
CA ILE A 65 -4.16 6.01 -4.79
C ILE A 65 -3.22 7.10 -5.30
N LYS A 66 -2.49 6.88 -6.40
CA LYS A 66 -1.60 7.91 -7.00
C LYS A 66 -2.34 9.22 -7.35
N LYS A 67 -3.65 9.19 -7.56
CA LYS A 67 -4.48 10.36 -7.91
C LYS A 67 -5.22 10.96 -6.73
N THR A 68 -5.63 10.15 -5.76
CA THR A 68 -6.58 10.54 -4.71
C THR A 68 -5.98 10.54 -3.30
N LEU A 69 -4.70 10.19 -3.15
CA LEU A 69 -4.04 10.18 -1.85
C LEU A 69 -4.17 11.56 -1.18
N PRO A 70 -4.66 11.63 0.07
CA PRO A 70 -4.84 12.91 0.75
C PRO A 70 -3.52 13.66 0.91
N GLU A 71 -3.58 15.00 0.87
CA GLU A 71 -2.40 15.83 1.00
C GLU A 71 -1.65 15.54 2.31
N GLY A 72 -0.33 15.43 2.21
CA GLY A 72 0.57 15.16 3.33
C GLY A 72 0.60 13.70 3.80
N VAL A 73 -0.17 12.80 3.18
CA VAL A 73 -0.14 11.35 3.46
C VAL A 73 0.86 10.67 2.52
N ALA A 74 1.77 9.86 3.07
CA ALA A 74 2.64 9.01 2.26
C ALA A 74 1.96 7.67 1.95
N PHE A 75 2.20 7.13 0.76
CA PHE A 75 1.82 5.75 0.44
C PHE A 75 3.07 4.91 0.22
N ASN A 76 3.17 3.82 0.96
CA ASN A 76 4.29 2.88 0.93
C ASN A 76 3.79 1.48 0.58
N GLN A 77 4.70 0.65 0.06
CA GLN A 77 4.46 -0.77 -0.15
C GLN A 77 5.51 -1.59 0.60
N SER A 78 5.13 -2.77 1.06
CA SER A 78 5.98 -3.71 1.79
C SER A 78 5.66 -5.14 1.35
N HIS A 79 6.62 -5.80 0.72
CA HIS A 79 6.45 -7.20 0.33
C HIS A 79 6.46 -8.13 1.56
N VAL A 80 5.59 -9.14 1.58
CA VAL A 80 5.56 -10.19 2.61
C VAL A 80 6.28 -11.45 2.15
N GLU A 81 7.09 -12.04 3.01
CA GLU A 81 7.90 -13.21 2.67
C GLU A 81 7.17 -14.56 2.85
N PHE A 82 6.03 -14.59 3.55
CA PHE A 82 5.34 -15.84 3.92
C PHE A 82 4.54 -16.49 2.78
N ILE A 83 4.43 -15.84 1.60
CA ILE A 83 3.78 -16.39 0.41
C ILE A 83 4.85 -16.75 -0.63
N GLY A 84 4.77 -17.96 -1.19
CA GLY A 84 5.72 -18.44 -2.20
C GLY A 84 6.86 -19.29 -1.64
N ARG A 85 6.77 -19.75 -0.38
CA ARG A 85 7.83 -20.53 0.32
C ARG A 85 9.15 -19.74 0.32
N ASP A 86 10.27 -20.39 0.08
CA ASP A 86 11.60 -19.74 0.06
C ASP A 86 11.70 -18.62 -1.00
N MET A 87 10.96 -18.74 -2.10
CA MET A 87 10.91 -17.68 -3.12
C MET A 87 10.19 -16.42 -2.63
N GLY A 88 9.36 -16.50 -1.58
CA GLY A 88 8.78 -15.31 -0.95
C GLY A 88 9.85 -14.39 -0.36
N VAL A 89 10.90 -14.97 0.24
CA VAL A 89 12.05 -14.23 0.78
C VAL A 89 12.85 -13.58 -0.35
N GLU A 90 13.11 -14.31 -1.43
CA GLU A 90 13.83 -13.76 -2.60
C GLU A 90 13.00 -12.69 -3.35
N MET A 91 11.67 -12.78 -3.34
CA MET A 91 10.79 -11.74 -3.88
C MET A 91 10.77 -10.48 -3.00
N SER A 92 10.84 -10.62 -1.67
CA SER A 92 11.07 -9.49 -0.77
C SER A 92 12.43 -8.84 -1.02
N ARG A 93 13.47 -9.64 -1.31
CA ARG A 93 14.79 -9.13 -1.72
C ARG A 93 14.71 -8.38 -3.04
N ALA A 94 14.02 -8.93 -4.04
CA ALA A 94 13.81 -8.29 -5.33
C ALA A 94 13.16 -6.91 -5.17
N PHE A 95 12.10 -6.82 -4.37
CA PHE A 95 11.43 -5.56 -4.04
C PHE A 95 12.40 -4.54 -3.41
N ALA A 96 13.19 -4.96 -2.41
CA ALA A 96 14.18 -4.09 -1.77
C ALA A 96 15.30 -3.64 -2.73
N ILE A 97 15.78 -4.53 -3.62
CA ILE A 97 16.74 -4.17 -4.67
C ILE A 97 16.13 -3.12 -5.62
N ALA A 98 14.87 -3.31 -6.03
CA ALA A 98 14.19 -2.37 -6.93
C ALA A 98 14.10 -0.97 -6.31
N HIS A 99 13.78 -0.88 -5.02
CA HIS A 99 13.79 0.39 -4.27
C HIS A 99 15.19 1.01 -4.15
N GLN A 100 16.20 0.20 -3.82
CA GLN A 100 17.58 0.68 -3.72
C GLN A 100 18.08 1.26 -5.06
N LEU A 101 17.67 0.66 -6.16
CA LEU A 101 18.03 1.07 -7.52
C LEU A 101 17.04 2.09 -8.12
N LYS A 102 15.96 2.44 -7.41
CA LYS A 102 14.91 3.38 -7.85
C LYS A 102 14.23 2.97 -9.16
N VAL A 103 13.94 1.68 -9.29
CA VAL A 103 13.29 1.07 -10.46
C VAL A 103 12.03 0.29 -10.08
N GLU A 104 11.48 0.56 -8.90
CA GLU A 104 10.32 -0.14 -8.30
C GLU A 104 9.15 -0.27 -9.28
N GLU A 105 8.66 0.83 -9.86
CA GLU A 105 7.48 0.81 -10.74
C GLU A 105 7.65 -0.12 -11.95
N LYS A 106 8.84 -0.10 -12.57
CA LYS A 106 9.13 -0.95 -13.73
C LYS A 106 9.26 -2.41 -13.34
N ILE A 107 10.01 -2.68 -12.27
CA ILE A 107 10.29 -4.05 -11.84
C ILE A 107 9.06 -4.71 -11.24
N GLU A 108 8.26 -3.99 -10.45
CA GLU A 108 7.00 -4.50 -9.92
C GLU A 108 6.06 -4.93 -11.03
N ALA A 109 5.84 -4.06 -12.03
CA ALA A 109 5.01 -4.37 -13.19
C ALA A 109 5.54 -5.61 -13.94
N ALA A 110 6.85 -5.70 -14.13
CA ALA A 110 7.49 -6.82 -14.82
C ALA A 110 7.34 -8.15 -14.04
N LEU A 111 7.56 -8.15 -12.72
CA LEU A 111 7.42 -9.32 -11.86
C LEU A 111 5.97 -9.80 -11.81
N PHE A 112 5.03 -8.90 -11.59
CA PHE A 112 3.61 -9.23 -11.60
C PHE A 112 3.16 -9.82 -12.95
N SER A 113 3.54 -9.21 -14.07
CA SER A 113 3.24 -9.74 -15.42
C SER A 113 3.87 -11.11 -15.64
N ALA A 114 5.15 -11.27 -15.27
CA ALA A 114 5.86 -12.54 -15.41
C ALA A 114 5.15 -13.68 -14.66
N ILE A 115 4.77 -13.44 -13.41
CA ILE A 115 4.14 -14.45 -12.55
C ILE A 115 2.69 -14.71 -12.94
N HIS A 116 1.86 -13.66 -13.06
CA HIS A 116 0.41 -13.84 -13.16
C HIS A 116 -0.10 -13.96 -14.59
N GLU A 117 0.57 -13.35 -15.56
CA GLU A 117 0.16 -13.39 -16.97
C GLU A 117 0.95 -14.44 -17.73
N LYS A 118 2.29 -14.38 -17.65
CA LYS A 118 3.19 -15.27 -18.40
C LYS A 118 3.42 -16.62 -17.73
N LYS A 119 2.97 -16.78 -16.48
CA LYS A 119 3.14 -18.01 -15.67
C LYS A 119 4.60 -18.45 -15.56
N GLN A 120 5.51 -17.48 -15.58
CA GLN A 120 6.93 -17.72 -15.41
C GLN A 120 7.20 -18.22 -13.99
N SER A 121 7.97 -19.30 -13.89
CA SER A 121 8.48 -19.80 -12.62
C SER A 121 9.82 -19.13 -12.30
N PHE A 122 10.04 -18.85 -11.02
CA PHE A 122 11.31 -18.39 -10.49
C PHE A 122 11.79 -19.43 -9.48
N ALA A 123 12.95 -20.01 -9.72
CA ALA A 123 13.53 -21.05 -8.87
C ALA A 123 14.61 -20.51 -7.94
N ASN A 124 15.23 -19.37 -8.29
CA ASN A 124 16.36 -18.80 -7.56
C ASN A 124 16.56 -17.31 -7.88
N GLN A 125 17.53 -16.69 -7.21
CA GLN A 125 17.90 -15.29 -7.39
C GLN A 125 18.40 -14.95 -8.81
N ASN A 126 19.03 -15.90 -9.52
CA ASN A 126 19.52 -15.64 -10.87
C ASN A 126 18.36 -15.47 -11.86
N ASP A 127 17.24 -16.18 -11.69
CA ASP A 127 16.04 -15.95 -12.51
C ASP A 127 15.48 -14.54 -12.32
N ILE A 128 15.49 -14.05 -11.07
CA ILE A 128 15.11 -12.67 -10.72
C ILE A 128 16.07 -11.68 -11.37
N ARG A 129 17.38 -11.92 -11.24
CA ARG A 129 18.43 -11.09 -11.85
C ARG A 129 18.25 -10.96 -13.37
N LEU A 130 17.95 -12.06 -14.06
CA LEU A 130 17.69 -12.04 -15.50
C LEU A 130 16.46 -11.20 -15.86
N LEU A 131 15.41 -11.21 -15.02
CA LEU A 131 14.27 -10.31 -15.20
C LEU A 131 14.66 -8.84 -15.03
N PHE A 132 15.50 -8.51 -14.04
CA PHE A 132 16.01 -7.15 -13.86
C PHE A 132 16.82 -6.68 -15.08
N ILE A 133 17.70 -7.54 -15.60
CA ILE A 133 18.50 -7.25 -16.80
C ILE A 133 17.62 -7.06 -18.04
N ALA A 134 16.63 -7.94 -18.23
CA ALA A 134 15.65 -7.81 -19.32
C ALA A 134 14.85 -6.49 -19.22
N ASN A 135 14.80 -5.90 -18.02
CA ASN A 135 14.17 -4.62 -17.74
C ASN A 135 15.19 -3.48 -17.55
N GLY A 136 16.41 -3.61 -18.09
CA GLY A 136 17.36 -2.51 -18.25
C GLY A 136 18.18 -2.17 -17.02
N VAL A 137 18.21 -3.04 -16.00
CA VAL A 137 19.15 -2.92 -14.87
C VAL A 137 20.45 -3.62 -15.25
N GLU A 138 21.60 -2.98 -15.03
CA GLU A 138 22.88 -3.65 -15.27
C GLU A 138 23.07 -4.79 -14.26
N GLY A 139 23.56 -5.94 -14.74
CA GLY A 139 23.77 -7.10 -13.86
C GLY A 139 24.68 -6.79 -12.66
N LYS A 140 25.71 -5.96 -12.86
CA LYS A 140 26.62 -5.53 -11.79
C LYS A 140 25.91 -4.70 -10.70
N ASP A 141 24.92 -3.88 -11.08
CA ASP A 141 24.18 -3.02 -10.14
C ASP A 141 23.20 -3.86 -9.33
N PHE A 142 22.57 -4.85 -9.96
CA PHE A 142 21.79 -5.87 -9.26
C PHE A 142 22.67 -6.62 -8.24
N ASP A 143 23.82 -7.13 -8.66
CA ASP A 143 24.71 -7.93 -7.82
C ASP A 143 25.24 -7.12 -6.63
N ALA A 144 25.56 -5.84 -6.84
CA ALA A 144 25.97 -4.92 -5.79
C ALA A 144 24.82 -4.63 -4.80
N ALA A 145 23.61 -4.39 -5.30
CA ALA A 145 22.45 -4.11 -4.46
C ALA A 145 22.03 -5.35 -3.65
N ALA A 146 22.01 -6.53 -4.27
CA ALA A 146 21.58 -7.79 -3.65
C ALA A 146 22.38 -8.16 -2.38
N ASN A 147 23.66 -7.75 -2.35
CA ASN A 147 24.58 -7.98 -1.23
C ASN A 147 24.72 -6.76 -0.29
N SER A 148 23.99 -5.68 -0.55
CA SER A 148 24.15 -4.44 0.20
C SER A 148 23.54 -4.51 1.60
N PHE A 149 24.13 -3.77 2.54
CA PHE A 149 23.56 -3.58 3.87
C PHE A 149 22.14 -2.98 3.80
N MET A 150 21.91 -2.05 2.87
CA MET A 150 20.62 -1.37 2.75
C MET A 150 19.49 -2.33 2.38
N VAL A 151 19.71 -3.22 1.41
CA VAL A 151 18.73 -4.25 1.03
C VAL A 151 18.44 -5.18 2.20
N ASN A 152 19.47 -5.67 2.90
CA ASN A 152 19.28 -6.55 4.05
C ASN A 152 18.53 -5.85 5.21
N ALA A 153 18.82 -4.57 5.44
CA ALA A 153 18.13 -3.76 6.45
C ALA A 153 16.65 -3.55 6.09
N GLN A 154 16.35 -3.26 4.81
CA GLN A 154 14.99 -3.10 4.32
C GLN A 154 14.19 -4.40 4.41
N MET A 155 14.76 -5.54 3.99
CA MET A 155 14.12 -6.85 4.14
C MET A 155 13.78 -7.14 5.60
N SER A 156 14.76 -6.92 6.49
CA SER A 156 14.56 -7.13 7.93
C SER A 156 13.48 -6.21 8.50
N LYS A 157 13.37 -4.98 7.98
CA LYS A 157 12.30 -4.04 8.36
C LYS A 157 10.94 -4.55 7.89
N MET A 158 10.78 -4.91 6.62
CA MET A 158 9.51 -5.42 6.08
C MET A 158 9.00 -6.64 6.85
N ALA A 159 9.88 -7.60 7.15
CA ALA A 159 9.52 -8.79 7.94
C ALA A 159 9.08 -8.43 9.37
N ARG A 160 9.80 -7.51 10.05
CA ARG A 160 9.41 -7.03 11.38
C ARG A 160 8.08 -6.29 11.35
N ASP A 161 7.87 -5.42 10.38
CA ASP A 161 6.67 -4.59 10.29
C ASP A 161 5.44 -5.47 10.02
N ALA A 162 5.55 -6.43 9.10
CA ALA A 162 4.49 -7.40 8.84
C ALA A 162 4.14 -8.23 10.09
N LYS A 163 5.16 -8.66 10.85
CA LYS A 163 4.97 -9.38 12.11
C LYS A 163 4.29 -8.51 13.18
N ASN A 164 4.78 -7.29 13.38
CA ASN A 164 4.25 -6.36 14.38
C ASN A 164 2.80 -5.96 14.08
N ALA A 165 2.48 -5.78 12.80
CA ALA A 165 1.11 -5.53 12.34
C ALA A 165 0.22 -6.79 12.28
N LYS A 166 0.76 -7.95 12.68
CA LYS A 166 0.05 -9.25 12.68
C LYS A 166 -0.56 -9.56 11.31
N ILE A 167 0.17 -9.27 10.23
CA ILE A 167 -0.28 -9.51 8.87
C ILE A 167 -0.34 -11.02 8.63
N SER A 168 -1.54 -11.53 8.39
CA SER A 168 -1.81 -12.95 8.10
C SER A 168 -2.32 -13.19 6.67
N GLY A 169 -2.55 -12.12 5.91
CA GLY A 169 -3.06 -12.17 4.54
C GLY A 169 -2.77 -10.88 3.79
N VAL A 170 -2.89 -10.92 2.47
CA VAL A 170 -2.61 -9.79 1.58
C VAL A 170 -3.62 -9.72 0.41
N PRO A 171 -3.87 -8.53 -0.18
CA PRO A 171 -3.35 -7.23 0.25
C PRO A 171 -3.94 -6.81 1.62
N SER A 172 -3.11 -6.15 2.44
CA SER A 172 -3.53 -5.59 3.73
C SER A 172 -3.01 -4.16 3.85
N LEU A 173 -3.82 -3.26 4.40
CA LEU A 173 -3.41 -1.88 4.64
C LEU A 173 -3.17 -1.63 6.12
N VAL A 174 -2.03 -1.00 6.43
CA VAL A 174 -1.73 -0.45 7.75
C VAL A 174 -1.56 1.05 7.64
N VAL A 175 -2.29 1.77 8.49
CA VAL A 175 -2.30 3.23 8.52
C VAL A 175 -1.60 3.72 9.77
N ASN A 176 -0.66 4.66 9.59
CA ASN A 176 0.11 5.31 10.65
C ASN A 176 0.83 4.35 11.60
N GLY A 177 1.20 3.14 11.13
CA GLY A 177 1.80 2.09 11.94
C GLY A 177 0.92 1.63 13.12
N LYS A 178 -0.37 1.96 13.09
CA LYS A 178 -1.27 1.88 14.26
C LYS A 178 -2.58 1.16 13.97
N TYR A 179 -3.15 1.36 12.80
CA TYR A 179 -4.44 0.79 12.43
C TYR A 179 -4.25 -0.18 11.29
N ARG A 180 -4.63 -1.45 11.48
CA ARG A 180 -4.75 -2.40 10.37
C ARG A 180 -6.20 -2.38 9.90
N VAL A 181 -6.41 -2.15 8.60
CA VAL A 181 -7.75 -2.17 8.02
C VAL A 181 -8.24 -3.62 7.93
N GLU A 182 -9.46 -3.89 8.38
CA GLU A 182 -10.05 -5.23 8.39
C GLU A 182 -10.73 -5.50 7.06
N THR A 183 -10.31 -6.54 6.34
CA THR A 183 -10.85 -6.86 5.01
C THR A 183 -12.12 -7.71 5.04
N GLY A 184 -12.46 -8.31 6.19
CA GLY A 184 -13.60 -9.21 6.32
C GLY A 184 -14.98 -8.54 6.24
N SER A 185 -15.07 -7.26 6.53
CA SER A 185 -16.32 -6.47 6.50
C SER A 185 -16.47 -5.62 5.24
N ILE A 186 -15.42 -5.54 4.42
CA ILE A 186 -15.32 -4.63 3.27
C ILE A 186 -16.00 -5.24 2.05
N LYS A 187 -16.75 -4.41 1.32
CA LYS A 187 -17.51 -4.78 0.12
C LYS A 187 -16.80 -4.43 -1.19
N SER A 188 -15.82 -3.52 -1.14
CA SER A 188 -15.09 -3.05 -2.33
C SER A 188 -13.72 -2.47 -1.98
N TYR A 189 -12.82 -2.37 -2.97
CA TYR A 189 -11.54 -1.67 -2.76
C TYR A 189 -11.71 -0.17 -2.53
N ASP A 190 -12.81 0.44 -2.99
CA ASP A 190 -13.11 1.85 -2.71
C ASP A 190 -13.40 2.04 -1.22
N GLU A 191 -14.23 1.18 -0.62
CA GLU A 191 -14.49 1.20 0.82
C GLU A 191 -13.22 0.93 1.65
N LEU A 192 -12.32 0.06 1.16
CA LEU A 192 -10.99 -0.15 1.76
C LEU A 192 -10.16 1.14 1.79
N LEU A 193 -10.16 1.90 0.69
CA LEU A 193 -9.43 3.17 0.61
C LEU A 193 -10.08 4.26 1.46
N ASP A 194 -11.41 4.33 1.48
CA ASP A 194 -12.14 5.30 2.31
C ASP A 194 -11.82 5.11 3.79
N ILE A 195 -11.79 3.86 4.28
CA ILE A 195 -11.35 3.55 5.65
C ILE A 195 -9.89 3.98 5.85
N ALA A 196 -9.00 3.63 4.92
CA ALA A 196 -7.58 3.96 5.05
C ALA A 196 -7.33 5.48 5.09
N TYR A 197 -8.05 6.25 4.27
CA TYR A 197 -7.94 7.71 4.23
C TYR A 197 -8.53 8.34 5.49
N TYR A 198 -9.68 7.89 5.95
CA TYR A 198 -10.25 8.33 7.22
C TYR A 198 -9.25 8.14 8.37
N LEU A 199 -8.64 6.96 8.48
CA LEU A 199 -7.65 6.66 9.52
C LEU A 199 -6.36 7.48 9.38
N ALA A 200 -5.97 7.83 8.16
CA ALA A 200 -4.79 8.64 7.92
C ALA A 200 -5.00 10.08 8.40
N GLU A 201 -6.22 10.61 8.26
CA GLU A 201 -6.57 11.96 8.65
C GLU A 201 -6.92 12.12 10.13
N MET A 202 -7.38 11.05 10.79
CA MET A 202 -7.69 11.04 12.23
C MET A 202 -6.50 11.51 13.11
N ASN A 203 -5.27 11.35 12.61
CA ASN A 203 -4.04 11.73 13.32
C ASN A 203 -3.44 13.08 12.90
N LYS A 204 -4.06 13.85 11.98
CA LYS A 204 -3.57 15.16 11.53
C LYS A 204 -3.74 16.31 12.58
N LYS A 205 -3.83 15.99 13.87
CA LYS A 205 -3.99 17.00 14.93
C LYS A 205 -2.73 17.83 15.16
#